data_AF-A0A6P1ZBJ3-F1
#
_entry.id   AF-A0A6P1ZBJ3-F1
#
_cell.length_a   1.000
_cell.length_b   1.000
_cell.length_c   1.000
_cell.angle_alpha   90.00
_cell.angle_beta   90.00
_cell.angle_gamma   90.00
#
_symmetry.space_group_name_H-M   'P 1'
#
loop_
_entity.id
_entity.type
_entity.pdbx_description
1 polymer ?
#
loop_
_entity_poly.entity_id
_entity_poly.type
_entity_poly.pdbx_seq_one_letter_code
_entity_poly.pdbx_strand_id
1 'polypeptide(L)'
;MDRRHASGRVTAAPFIAVRSSPNFHCAAMDGIAVVARSTSSDREGRPLHLVKGQDLVPGNTRHALQPEPMRNAAVIMVGHVRFDDDCDAPIET
;
A
#
# COMPACT_ATOMS: atom_id res chain seq x y z
N MET A 1 27.16 18.21 -18.99
CA MET A 1 26.27 19.36 -18.76
C MET A 1 25.78 19.29 -17.32
N ASP A 2 26.00 20.33 -16.52
CA ASP A 2 25.54 20.37 -15.13
C ASP A 2 24.03 20.65 -15.06
N ARG A 3 23.27 19.82 -14.32
CA ARG A 3 21.81 19.98 -14.13
C ARG A 3 21.49 21.31 -13.43
N ARG A 4 22.41 21.86 -12.64
CA ARG A 4 22.25 23.16 -11.98
C ARG A 4 22.13 24.33 -12.96
N HIS A 5 22.60 24.18 -14.21
CA HIS A 5 22.50 25.21 -15.25
C HIS A 5 21.37 24.94 -16.27
N ALA A 6 20.46 24.01 -15.96
CA ALA A 6 19.36 23.65 -16.85
C ALA A 6 18.12 24.56 -16.72
N SER A 7 18.00 25.33 -15.63
CA SER A 7 16.89 26.26 -15.43
C SER A 7 16.81 27.27 -16.58
N GLY A 8 15.62 27.49 -17.13
CA GLY A 8 15.40 28.40 -18.26
C GLY A 8 15.80 27.88 -19.64
N ARG A 9 16.32 26.65 -19.75
CA ARG A 9 16.60 26.02 -21.06
C ARG A 9 15.38 25.27 -21.59
N VAL A 10 15.37 25.04 -22.91
CA VAL A 10 14.39 24.19 -23.60
C VAL A 10 15.02 22.82 -23.90
N THR A 11 14.28 21.74 -23.66
CA THR A 11 14.72 20.38 -24.00
C THR A 11 14.83 20.20 -25.50
N ALA A 12 15.96 19.68 -26.00
CA ALA A 12 16.17 19.46 -27.43
C ALA A 12 15.33 18.33 -28.04
N ALA A 13 14.85 17.41 -27.20
CA ALA A 13 14.01 16.27 -27.58
C ALA A 13 13.15 15.83 -26.38
N PRO A 14 12.08 15.03 -26.60
CA PRO A 14 11.30 14.44 -25.52
C PRO A 14 12.16 13.61 -24.55
N PHE A 15 11.82 13.63 -23.26
CA PHE A 15 12.44 12.77 -22.26
C PHE A 15 11.52 11.60 -21.93
N ILE A 16 12.02 10.38 -22.11
CA ILE A 16 11.29 9.14 -21.81
C ILE A 16 11.88 8.50 -20.54
N ALA A 17 11.02 8.15 -19.59
CA ALA A 17 11.44 7.47 -18.38
C ALA A 17 11.94 6.06 -18.70
N VAL A 18 13.15 5.73 -18.24
CA VAL A 18 13.75 4.39 -18.42
C VAL A 18 13.24 3.40 -17.37
N ARG A 19 12.71 3.90 -16.24
CA ARG A 19 12.26 3.11 -15.10
C ARG A 19 11.03 3.73 -14.45
N SER A 20 10.18 2.88 -13.90
CA SER A 20 9.10 3.29 -13.01
C SER A 20 9.65 3.89 -11.72
N SER A 21 8.95 4.86 -11.17
CA SER A 21 9.28 5.49 -9.89
C SER A 21 8.00 5.69 -9.09
N PRO A 22 7.78 4.93 -7.99
CA PRO A 22 8.58 3.81 -7.52
C PRO A 22 8.58 2.61 -8.48
N ASN A 23 9.58 1.74 -8.37
CA ASN A 23 9.74 0.53 -9.19
C ASN A 23 9.26 -0.75 -8.50
N PHE A 24 8.44 -0.62 -7.46
CA PHE A 24 7.85 -1.71 -6.68
C PHE A 24 6.45 -1.33 -6.23
N HIS A 25 5.65 -2.33 -5.84
CA HIS A 25 4.34 -2.10 -5.24
C HIS A 25 4.52 -1.59 -3.81
N CYS A 26 3.97 -0.42 -3.53
CA CYS A 26 4.06 0.20 -2.22
C CYS A 26 2.70 0.69 -1.74
N ALA A 27 2.54 0.77 -0.43
CA ALA A 27 1.33 1.30 0.18
C ALA A 27 1.12 2.76 -0.23
N ALA A 28 -0.09 3.10 -0.65
CA ALA A 28 -0.48 4.48 -0.97
C ALA A 28 -0.78 5.32 0.28
N MET A 29 -0.93 4.66 1.43
CA MET A 29 -1.42 5.24 2.68
C MET A 29 -0.95 4.42 3.88
N ASP A 30 -1.15 4.95 5.08
CA ASP A 30 -0.96 4.23 6.33
C ASP A 30 -2.15 3.29 6.58
N GLY A 31 -1.87 2.04 6.95
CA GLY A 31 -2.91 1.04 7.08
C GLY A 31 -2.40 -0.38 7.26
N ILE A 32 -3.25 -1.34 6.91
CA ILE A 32 -2.91 -2.76 6.88
C ILE A 32 -2.91 -3.25 5.44
N ALA A 33 -1.85 -3.95 5.04
CA ALA A 33 -1.82 -4.70 3.81
C ALA A 33 -2.47 -6.07 4.04
N VAL A 34 -3.39 -6.44 3.15
CA VAL A 34 -4.19 -7.68 3.22
C VAL A 34 -4.27 -8.32 1.84
N VAL A 35 -4.56 -9.61 1.73
CA VAL A 35 -4.82 -10.25 0.43
C VAL A 35 -6.19 -9.78 -0.08
N ALA A 36 -6.26 -9.05 -1.19
CA ALA A 36 -7.50 -8.39 -1.62
C ALA A 36 -8.74 -9.31 -1.72
N ARG A 37 -8.56 -10.60 -2.02
CA ARG A 37 -9.68 -11.56 -2.09
C ARG A 37 -10.25 -11.94 -0.73
N SER A 38 -9.47 -11.86 0.35
CA SER A 38 -9.93 -12.27 1.69
C SER A 38 -10.92 -11.27 2.29
N THR A 39 -10.97 -10.04 1.79
CA THR A 39 -11.87 -8.99 2.29
C THR A 39 -13.26 -9.01 1.64
N SER A 40 -13.50 -9.91 0.67
CA SER A 40 -14.76 -9.96 -0.10
C SER A 40 -16.01 -10.30 0.72
N SER A 41 -15.84 -10.86 1.92
CA SER A 41 -16.94 -11.20 2.83
C SER A 41 -17.28 -10.11 3.84
N ASP A 42 -16.52 -9.02 3.87
CA ASP A 42 -16.77 -7.90 4.79
C ASP A 42 -18.12 -7.24 4.48
N ARG A 43 -18.88 -6.93 5.54
CA ARG A 43 -20.19 -6.29 5.45
C ARG A 43 -20.43 -5.42 6.67
N GLU A 44 -21.15 -4.33 6.48
CA GLU A 44 -21.61 -3.47 7.57
C GLU A 44 -22.37 -4.30 8.62
N GLY A 45 -21.96 -4.20 9.89
CA GLY A 45 -22.49 -4.98 11.01
C GLY A 45 -21.99 -6.43 11.11
N ARG A 46 -21.08 -6.87 10.24
CA ARG A 46 -20.40 -8.17 10.32
C ARG A 46 -18.90 -8.02 9.99
N PRO A 47 -18.10 -7.46 10.92
CA PRO A 47 -16.69 -7.21 10.68
C PRO A 47 -15.92 -8.51 10.39
N LEU A 48 -14.94 -8.41 9.50
CA LEU A 48 -14.00 -9.48 9.24
C LEU A 48 -12.81 -9.41 10.21
N HIS A 49 -12.60 -10.46 11.00
CA HIS A 49 -11.44 -10.59 11.87
C HIS A 49 -10.23 -11.12 11.08
N LEU A 50 -9.12 -10.39 11.15
CA LEU A 50 -7.88 -10.70 10.46
C LEU A 50 -6.76 -10.91 11.47
N VAL A 51 -5.98 -11.98 11.30
CA VAL A 51 -4.88 -12.33 12.20
C VAL A 51 -3.57 -11.70 11.75
N LYS A 52 -2.88 -10.99 12.65
CA LYS A 52 -1.60 -10.35 12.35
C LYS A 52 -0.52 -11.36 11.94
N GLY A 53 0.19 -11.06 10.85
CA GLY A 53 1.24 -11.92 10.32
C GLY A 53 0.73 -13.12 9.51
N GLN A 54 -0.58 -13.36 9.48
CA GLN A 54 -1.23 -14.36 8.63
C GLN A 54 -2.07 -13.69 7.54
N ASP A 55 -3.04 -12.86 7.96
CA ASP A 55 -4.01 -12.22 7.07
C ASP A 55 -3.68 -10.74 6.79
N LEU A 56 -2.92 -10.11 7.69
CA LEU A 56 -2.54 -8.70 7.59
C LEU A 56 -1.08 -8.42 7.96
N VAL A 57 -0.51 -7.39 7.33
CA VAL A 57 0.77 -6.77 7.72
C VAL A 57 0.59 -5.24 7.81
N PRO A 58 0.84 -4.60 8.96
CA PRO A 58 0.78 -3.15 9.07
C PRO A 58 1.86 -2.47 8.23
N GLY A 59 1.55 -1.32 7.63
CA GLY A 59 2.50 -0.57 6.84
C GLY A 59 2.14 0.91 6.74
N ASN A 60 3.17 1.75 6.65
CA ASN A 60 3.02 3.18 6.41
C ASN A 60 3.04 3.47 4.91
N THR A 61 2.71 4.70 4.56
CA THR A 61 2.80 5.24 3.20
C THR A 61 4.18 4.98 2.61
N ARG A 62 4.21 4.47 1.37
CA ARG A 62 5.39 4.02 0.61
C ARG A 62 6.06 2.74 1.15
N HIS A 63 5.54 2.09 2.20
CA HIS A 63 6.06 0.79 2.63
C HIS A 63 5.93 -0.23 1.50
N ALA A 64 6.98 -1.01 1.25
CA ALA A 64 7.00 -2.00 0.19
C ALA A 64 6.05 -3.14 0.52
N LEU A 65 5.11 -3.43 -0.38
CA LEU A 65 4.22 -4.57 -0.25
C LEU A 65 5.03 -5.80 -0.68
N GLN A 66 5.56 -6.54 0.31
CA GLN A 66 6.37 -7.73 0.06
C GLN A 66 5.53 -8.79 -0.68
N PRO A 67 6.13 -9.55 -1.61
CA PRO A 67 5.39 -10.46 -2.49
C PRO A 67 4.79 -11.69 -1.78
N GLU A 68 5.26 -12.05 -0.58
CA GLU A 68 4.75 -13.18 0.21
C GLU A 68 4.56 -12.73 1.68
N PRO A 69 3.48 -13.15 2.36
CA PRO A 69 2.36 -13.96 1.85
C PRO A 69 1.33 -13.15 1.04
N MET A 70 1.46 -11.82 0.93
CA MET A 70 0.48 -10.95 0.26
C MET A 70 0.73 -10.78 -1.24
N ARG A 71 0.60 -11.86 -2.01
CA ARG A 71 0.31 -11.70 -3.44
C ARG A 71 -1.03 -10.99 -3.62
N ASN A 72 -1.07 -9.99 -4.49
CA ASN A 72 -2.26 -9.17 -4.77
C ASN A 72 -2.74 -8.40 -3.53
N ALA A 73 -1.79 -7.78 -2.83
CA ALA A 73 -2.06 -6.97 -1.65
C ALA A 73 -2.95 -5.76 -1.98
N ALA A 74 -3.94 -5.51 -1.14
CA ALA A 74 -4.62 -4.22 -1.02
C ALA A 74 -4.24 -3.59 0.33
N VAL A 75 -4.30 -2.26 0.42
CA VAL A 75 -4.10 -1.55 1.70
C VAL A 75 -5.43 -0.98 2.15
N ILE A 76 -5.85 -1.34 3.36
CA ILE A 76 -7.02 -0.75 4.03
C ILE A 76 -6.52 0.37 4.95
N MET A 77 -7.11 1.56 4.84
CA MET A 77 -6.75 2.73 5.64
C MET A 77 -6.82 2.41 7.14
N VAL A 78 -5.83 2.86 7.91
CA VAL A 78 -5.81 2.67 9.37
C VAL A 78 -7.08 3.20 10.06
N GLY A 79 -7.72 4.25 9.55
CA GLY A 79 -8.97 4.79 10.10
C GLY A 79 -10.20 3.88 9.97
N HIS A 80 -10.16 2.89 9.07
CA HIS A 80 -11.22 1.88 8.87
C HIS A 80 -10.92 0.57 9.61
N VAL A 81 -9.82 0.54 10.35
CA VAL A 81 -9.31 -0.64 11.04
C VAL A 81 -9.40 -0.38 12.53
N ARG A 82 -9.98 -1.33 13.27
CA ARG A 82 -9.90 -1.35 14.74
C ARG A 82 -8.87 -2.40 15.10
N PHE A 83 -7.96 -2.11 16.03
CA PHE A 83 -7.03 -3.10 16.55
C PHE A 83 -7.50 -3.53 17.92
N ASP A 84 -7.53 -4.84 18.18
CA ASP A 84 -7.80 -5.42 19.49
C ASP A 84 -6.50 -5.59 20.31
N ASP A 85 -6.62 -6.01 21.58
CA ASP A 85 -5.49 -6.19 22.50
C ASP A 85 -4.40 -7.15 21.95
N ASP A 86 -4.80 -8.15 21.16
CA ASP A 86 -3.91 -9.12 20.51
C ASP A 86 -3.35 -8.63 19.14
N CYS A 87 -3.55 -7.36 18.80
CA CYS A 87 -3.20 -6.76 17.49
C CYS A 87 -3.93 -7.36 16.27
N ASP A 88 -4.99 -8.13 16.51
CA ASP A 88 -5.94 -8.54 15.47
C ASP A 88 -6.80 -7.36 15.06
N ALA A 89 -7.29 -7.40 13.81
CA ALA A 89 -7.92 -6.22 13.24
C ALA A 89 -9.28 -6.52 12.60
N PRO A 90 -10.40 -6.24 13.29
CA PRO A 90 -11.68 -6.13 12.64
C PRO A 90 -11.69 -4.95 11.66
N ILE A 91 -12.14 -5.23 10.44
CA ILE A 91 -12.43 -4.22 9.42
C ILE A 91 -13.95 -4.06 9.30
N GLU A 92 -14.42 -2.82 9.11
CA GLU A 92 -15.81 -2.49 8.81
C GLU A 92 -15.82 -1.50 7.62
N THR A 93 -16.72 -1.73 6.67
CA THR A 93 -16.96 -0.86 5.50
C THR A 93 -18.29 -0.14 5.63
#